data_AF-A0A8C3KU27-F1
#
_entry.id   AF-A0A8C3KU27-F1
#
_cell.length_a   1.000
_cell.length_b   1.000
_cell.length_c   1.000
_cell.angle_alpha   90.00
_cell.angle_beta   90.00
_cell.angle_gamma   90.00
#
_symmetry.space_group_name_H-M   'P 1'
#
loop_
_entity.id
_entity.type
_entity.pdbx_description
1 polymer ?
#
loop_
_entity_poly.entity_id
_entity_poly.type
_entity_poly.pdbx_seq_one_letter_code
_entity_poly.pdbx_strand_id
1 'polypeptide(L)'
;MLLVGKECPHTKEKSSGKQNKDVLELAFSIVYDMEEYCLNFIAPNRYEFCLWTDGLNVLLGKEMMSERTQTDLDVLLSMELKLRLLDLENISIPDTPPPVPKPPSNLNFCYDFSHAEQ
;
A
#
# COMPACT_ATOMS: atom_id res chain seq x y z
N MET A 1 -16.53 -6.13 -11.25
CA MET A 1 -15.08 -6.16 -11.56
C MET A 1 -14.61 -4.76 -11.96
N LEU A 2 -13.39 -4.37 -11.61
CA LEU A 2 -12.76 -3.12 -12.04
C LEU A 2 -11.90 -3.38 -13.30
N LEU A 3 -12.13 -2.62 -14.36
CA LEU A 3 -11.32 -2.60 -15.59
C LEU A 3 -10.60 -1.25 -15.69
N VAL A 4 -9.41 -1.23 -16.27
CA VAL A 4 -8.59 -0.02 -16.42
C VAL A 4 -8.01 0.09 -17.82
N GLY A 5 -7.80 1.33 -18.29
CA GLY A 5 -7.23 1.64 -19.58
C GLY A 5 -7.91 0.92 -20.73
N LYS A 6 -7.12 0.23 -21.57
CA LYS A 6 -7.57 -0.44 -22.80
C LYS A 6 -8.58 -1.56 -22.57
N GLU A 7 -8.69 -2.08 -21.34
CA GLU A 7 -9.69 -3.10 -21.00
C GLU A 7 -11.09 -2.50 -20.88
N CYS A 8 -11.21 -1.19 -20.71
CA CYS A 8 -12.49 -0.50 -20.61
C CYS A 8 -13.25 -0.51 -21.95
N PRO A 9 -14.54 -0.88 -21.98
CA PRO A 9 -15.34 -0.95 -23.20
C PRO A 9 -15.33 0.37 -24.02
N HIS A 10 -15.46 1.50 -23.33
CA HIS A 10 -15.47 2.84 -23.94
C HIS A 10 -14.14 3.29 -24.57
N THR A 11 -13.05 2.54 -24.35
CA THR A 11 -11.75 2.81 -24.95
C THR A 11 -11.47 1.94 -26.19
N LYS A 12 -12.20 0.81 -26.35
CA LYS A 12 -12.02 -0.14 -27.45
C LYS A 12 -12.60 0.36 -28.78
N GLU A 13 -13.68 1.16 -28.75
CA GLU A 13 -14.37 1.64 -29.97
C GLU A 13 -13.60 2.70 -30.77
N LYS A 14 -12.60 3.38 -30.18
CA LYS A 14 -11.78 4.41 -30.86
C LYS A 14 -10.53 3.82 -31.56
N SER A 15 -10.53 2.54 -31.91
CA SER A 15 -9.40 1.86 -32.57
C SER A 15 -9.13 2.28 -34.02
N SER A 16 -9.99 3.11 -34.61
CA SER A 16 -9.83 3.69 -35.96
C SER A 16 -9.19 5.09 -35.98
N GLY A 17 -8.87 5.68 -34.82
CA GLY A 17 -8.21 6.98 -34.70
C GLY A 17 -7.02 6.97 -33.74
N LYS A 18 -6.14 7.98 -33.85
CA LYS A 18 -4.98 8.20 -32.97
C LYS A 18 -5.50 8.37 -31.53
N GLN A 19 -5.49 7.30 -30.74
CA GLN A 19 -5.97 7.34 -29.36
C GLN A 19 -5.06 8.26 -28.53
N ASN A 20 -5.66 9.17 -27.77
CA ASN A 20 -4.90 10.02 -26.86
C ASN A 20 -4.44 9.15 -25.67
N LYS A 21 -3.13 8.86 -25.62
CA LYS A 21 -2.51 8.01 -24.60
C LYS A 21 -2.85 8.47 -23.19
N ASP A 22 -2.91 9.78 -22.98
CA ASP A 22 -3.18 10.38 -21.67
C ASP A 22 -4.59 10.06 -21.16
N VAL A 23 -5.56 9.94 -22.07
CA VAL A 23 -6.95 9.58 -21.71
C VAL A 23 -7.06 8.10 -21.34
N LEU A 24 -6.28 7.24 -21.99
CA LEU A 24 -6.25 5.81 -21.67
C LEU A 24 -5.70 5.55 -20.27
N GLU A 25 -4.69 6.31 -19.85
CA GLU A 25 -4.10 6.17 -18.50
C GLU A 25 -5.04 6.62 -17.38
N LEU A 26 -6.11 7.34 -17.70
CA LEU A 26 -7.11 7.84 -16.76
C LEU A 26 -8.45 7.10 -16.85
N ALA A 27 -8.58 6.13 -17.76
CA ALA A 27 -9.81 5.41 -17.99
C ALA A 27 -9.97 4.23 -17.03
N PHE A 28 -11.14 4.10 -16.41
CA PHE A 28 -11.52 2.92 -15.64
C PHE A 28 -13.02 2.63 -15.80
N SER A 29 -13.41 1.37 -15.61
CA SER A 29 -14.81 0.95 -15.71
C SER A 29 -15.18 0.00 -14.59
N ILE A 30 -16.40 0.16 -14.07
CA ILE A 30 -16.98 -0.72 -13.07
C ILE A 30 -17.98 -1.61 -13.79
N VAL A 31 -17.69 -2.90 -13.88
CA VAL A 31 -18.59 -3.91 -14.42
C VAL A 31 -19.38 -4.52 -13.28
N TYR A 32 -20.70 -4.48 -13.36
CA TYR A 32 -21.62 -5.06 -12.39
C TYR A 32 -22.68 -5.89 -13.10
N ASP A 33 -23.14 -6.95 -12.43
CA ASP A 33 -24.16 -7.91 -12.90
C ASP A 33 -23.84 -8.63 -14.22
N MET A 34 -23.42 -9.90 -14.12
CA MET A 34 -23.18 -10.85 -15.23
C MET A 34 -22.51 -10.26 -16.49
N GLU A 35 -21.66 -9.24 -16.33
CA GLU A 35 -20.91 -8.55 -17.39
C GLU A 35 -21.74 -7.75 -18.41
N GLU A 36 -23.06 -7.66 -18.27
CA GLU A 36 -23.92 -6.94 -19.22
C GLU A 36 -23.89 -5.42 -19.00
N TYR A 37 -23.63 -4.95 -17.77
CA TYR A 37 -23.66 -3.53 -17.45
C TYR A 37 -22.30 -3.03 -16.95
N CYS A 38 -21.86 -1.90 -17.54
CA CYS A 38 -20.65 -1.22 -17.11
C CYS A 38 -20.90 0.28 -16.93
N LEU A 39 -20.29 0.85 -15.89
CA LEU A 39 -20.15 2.29 -15.73
C LEU A 39 -18.74 2.68 -16.16
N ASN A 40 -18.66 3.59 -17.12
CA ASN A 40 -17.43 4.03 -17.76
C ASN A 40 -17.01 5.39 -17.21
N PHE A 41 -15.75 5.54 -16.83
CA PHE A 41 -15.22 6.76 -16.23
C PHE A 41 -13.88 7.16 -16.86
N ILE A 42 -13.67 8.47 -16.97
CA ILE A 42 -12.36 9.07 -17.22
C ILE A 42 -12.07 9.96 -16.02
N ALA A 43 -11.03 9.63 -15.25
CA ALA A 43 -10.61 10.47 -14.14
C ALA A 43 -10.12 11.84 -14.66
N PRO A 44 -10.35 12.93 -13.93
CA PRO A 44 -9.92 14.26 -14.36
C PRO A 44 -8.39 14.44 -14.29
N ASN A 45 -7.70 13.63 -13.48
CA ASN A 45 -6.24 13.63 -13.35
C ASN A 45 -5.76 12.30 -12.73
N ARG A 46 -4.44 12.10 -12.70
CA ARG A 46 -3.82 10.89 -12.17
C ARG A 46 -4.08 10.67 -10.67
N TYR A 47 -4.18 11.76 -9.90
CA TYR A 47 -4.47 11.69 -8.47
C TYR A 47 -5.85 11.06 -8.21
N GLU A 48 -6.88 11.57 -8.87
CA GLU A 48 -8.25 11.05 -8.76
C GLU A 48 -8.33 9.61 -9.30
N PHE A 49 -7.63 9.29 -10.38
CA PHE A 49 -7.55 7.93 -10.89
C PHE A 49 -7.03 6.94 -9.83
N CYS A 50 -5.94 7.29 -9.15
CA CYS A 50 -5.38 6.46 -8.08
C CYS A 50 -6.40 6.29 -6.93
N LEU A 51 -7.00 7.39 -6.45
CA LEU A 51 -7.98 7.32 -5.36
C LEU A 51 -9.17 6.41 -5.69
N TRP A 52 -9.75 6.56 -6.88
CA TRP A 52 -10.88 5.75 -7.30
C TRP A 52 -10.51 4.29 -7.45
N THR A 53 -9.42 3.99 -8.16
CA THR A 53 -9.02 2.60 -8.43
C THR A 53 -8.61 1.86 -7.15
N ASP A 54 -7.87 2.50 -6.25
CA ASP A 54 -7.50 1.92 -4.96
C ASP A 54 -8.71 1.74 -4.05
N GLY A 55 -9.55 2.76 -3.92
CA GLY A 55 -10.77 2.68 -3.11
C GLY A 55 -11.71 1.57 -3.59
N LEU A 56 -11.91 1.44 -4.91
CA LEU A 56 -12.70 0.37 -5.50
C LEU A 56 -12.04 -1.00 -5.30
N ASN A 57 -10.72 -1.11 -5.42
CA ASN A 57 -10.02 -2.36 -5.14
C ASN A 57 -10.24 -2.81 -3.69
N VAL A 58 -10.15 -1.90 -2.72
CA VAL A 58 -10.41 -2.20 -1.30
C VAL A 58 -11.84 -2.70 -1.10
N LEU A 59 -12.83 -2.01 -1.69
CA LEU A 59 -14.24 -2.45 -1.61
C LEU A 59 -14.48 -3.82 -2.24
N LEU A 60 -13.65 -4.21 -3.22
CA LEU A 60 -13.66 -5.53 -3.85
C LEU A 60 -12.80 -6.57 -3.10
N GLY A 61 -12.22 -6.23 -1.95
CA GLY A 61 -11.34 -7.11 -1.17
C GLY A 61 -9.97 -7.35 -1.82
N LYS A 62 -9.53 -6.44 -2.70
CA LYS A 62 -8.23 -6.48 -3.37
C LYS A 62 -7.28 -5.45 -2.77
N GLU A 63 -5.99 -5.66 -3.00
CA GLU A 63 -4.95 -4.71 -2.60
C GLU A 63 -5.03 -3.41 -3.41
N MET A 64 -4.61 -2.32 -2.77
CA MET A 64 -4.37 -1.03 -3.42
C MET A 64 -3.05 -1.10 -4.18
N MET A 65 -3.05 -0.70 -5.45
CA MET A 65 -1.92 -0.95 -6.37
C MET A 65 -1.33 0.32 -6.96
N SER A 66 -1.91 1.49 -6.69
CA SER A 66 -1.44 2.72 -7.31
C SER A 66 -0.07 3.17 -6.79
N GLU A 67 0.61 3.97 -7.61
CA GLU A 67 1.83 4.69 -7.22
C GLU A 67 1.61 5.60 -6.00
N ARG A 68 0.37 6.09 -5.83
CA ARG A 68 0.03 6.95 -4.70
C ARG A 68 0.04 6.17 -3.40
N THR A 69 -0.59 5.00 -3.35
CA THR A 69 -0.53 4.12 -2.18
C THR A 69 0.90 3.77 -1.82
N GLN A 70 1.74 3.44 -2.81
CA GLN A 70 3.16 3.11 -2.57
C GLN A 70 3.91 4.30 -1.96
N THR A 71 3.70 5.50 -2.49
CA THR A 71 4.33 6.73 -1.98
C THR A 71 3.86 7.05 -0.56
N ASP A 72 2.56 7.00 -0.31
CA ASP A 72 1.99 7.27 1.02
C ASP A 72 2.49 6.23 2.04
N LEU A 73 2.57 4.96 1.65
CA LEU A 73 3.10 3.88 2.49
C LEU A 73 4.57 4.12 2.83
N ASP A 74 5.40 4.48 1.85
CA ASP A 74 6.82 4.76 2.07
C ASP A 74 7.03 5.93 3.04
N VAL A 75 6.26 7.01 2.89
CA VAL A 75 6.32 8.17 3.80
C VAL A 75 5.93 7.79 5.22
N LEU A 76 4.79 7.12 5.38
CA LEU A 76 4.28 6.72 6.70
C LEU A 76 5.23 5.73 7.39
N LEU A 77 5.69 4.72 6.65
CA LEU A 77 6.61 3.71 7.17
C LEU A 77 7.96 4.33 7.52
N SER A 78 8.49 5.21 6.68
CA SER A 78 9.74 5.92 6.95
C SER A 78 9.65 6.76 8.23
N MET A 79 8.53 7.44 8.47
CA MET A 79 8.32 8.20 9.69
C MET A 79 8.24 7.29 10.92
N GLU A 80 7.47 6.20 10.86
CA GLU A 80 7.36 5.23 11.95
C GLU A 80 8.72 4.61 12.29
N LEU A 81 9.47 4.15 11.28
CA LEU A 81 10.79 3.57 11.48
C LEU A 81 11.76 4.57 12.11
N LYS A 82 11.76 5.83 11.67
CA LYS A 82 12.59 6.88 12.30
C LYS A 82 12.25 7.06 13.77
N LEU A 83 10.97 7.06 14.15
CA LEU A 83 10.55 7.15 15.55
C LEU A 83 11.03 5.95 16.38
N ARG A 84 10.97 4.74 15.83
CA ARG A 84 11.47 3.52 16.50
C ARG A 84 12.98 3.49 16.68
N LEU A 85 13.71 4.21 15.84
CA LEU A 85 15.18 4.23 15.83
C LEU A 85 15.77 5.42 16.60
N LEU A 86 14.95 6.24 17.27
CA LEU A 86 15.43 7.40 18.04
C LEU A 86 16.44 7.00 19.13
N ASP A 87 16.16 5.93 19.88
CA ASP A 87 17.05 5.44 20.95
C ASP A 87 18.34 4.80 20.42
N LEU A 88 18.42 4.55 19.10
CA LEU A 88 19.58 3.98 18.43
C LEU A 88 20.42 5.04 17.68
N GLU A 89 20.17 6.32 17.93
CA GLU A 89 20.94 7.39 17.30
C GLU A 89 22.44 7.24 17.63
N ASN A 90 23.29 7.25 16.60
CA ASN A 90 24.74 7.03 16.69
C ASN A 90 25.18 5.61 17.12
N ILE A 91 24.26 4.64 17.21
CA ILE A 91 24.59 3.23 17.45
C ILE A 91 24.73 2.50 16.11
N SER A 92 25.80 1.73 15.93
CA SER A 92 25.96 0.90 14.74
C SER A 92 24.96 -0.25 14.74
N ILE A 93 24.06 -0.27 13.76
CA ILE A 93 23.13 -1.39 13.56
C ILE A 93 23.88 -2.52 12.86
N PRO A 94 23.90 -3.75 13.43
CA PRO A 94 24.58 -4.88 12.80
C PRO A 94 23.81 -5.38 11.57
N ASP A 95 24.53 -5.72 10.50
CA ASP A 95 23.93 -6.26 9.26
C ASP A 95 23.33 -7.67 9.44
N THR A 96 23.81 -8.41 10.45
CA THR A 96 23.33 -9.76 10.76
C THR A 96 22.77 -9.81 12.18
N PRO A 97 21.71 -10.59 12.42
CA PRO A 97 21.18 -10.76 13.77
C PRO A 97 22.25 -11.29 14.73
N PRO A 98 22.47 -10.65 15.90
CA PRO A 98 23.38 -11.16 16.91
C PRO A 98 22.99 -12.58 17.36
N PRO A 99 23.96 -13.45 17.69
CA PRO A 99 23.67 -14.80 18.14
C PRO A 99 22.89 -14.76 19.47
N VAL A 100 21.77 -15.48 19.52
CA VAL A 100 20.98 -15.63 20.76
C VAL A 100 21.77 -16.51 21.74
N PRO A 101 22.08 -16.03 22.95
CA PRO A 101 22.81 -16.82 23.94
C PRO A 101 21.97 -18.01 24.42
N LYS A 102 22.64 -19.07 24.90
CA LYS A 102 21.94 -20.17 25.57
C LYS A 102 21.19 -19.63 26.80
N PRO A 103 20.01 -20.19 27.14
CA PRO A 103 19.31 -19.82 28.35
C PRO A 103 20.22 -19.96 29.59
N PRO A 104 20.07 -19.08 30.60
CA PRO A 104 20.77 -19.21 31.87
C PRO A 104 20.50 -20.57 32.53
N SER A 105 21.46 -21.07 33.32
CA SER A 105 21.33 -22.34 34.03
C SER A 105 20.34 -22.30 35.21
N ASN A 106 19.94 -21.11 35.65
CA ASN A 106 19.01 -20.88 36.74
C ASN A 106 18.27 -19.54 36.56
N LEU A 107 17.24 -19.31 37.36
CA LEU A 107 16.44 -18.07 37.36
C LEU A 107 16.62 -17.26 38.67
N ASN A 108 17.81 -17.33 39.27
CA ASN A 108 18.13 -16.54 40.46
C ASN A 108 18.53 -15.13 40.03
N PHE A 109 17.54 -14.26 39.85
CA PHE A 109 17.75 -12.88 39.40
C PHE A 109 18.48 -12.05 40.47
N CYS A 110 19.35 -11.14 40.05
CA CYS A 110 20.07 -10.22 40.95
C CYS A 110 19.17 -9.13 41.54
N TYR A 111 18.00 -8.89 40.95
CA TYR A 111 17.04 -7.87 41.37
C TYR A 111 15.69 -8.50 41.60
N ASP A 112 15.03 -8.06 42.67
CA ASP A 112 13.63 -8.38 42.91
C ASP A 112 12.76 -7.28 42.29
N PHE A 113 11.82 -7.71 41.44
CA PHE A 113 10.85 -6.82 40.80
C PHE A 113 9.47 -6.92 41.44
N SER A 114 9.33 -7.61 42.59
CA SER A 114 8.12 -7.55 43.41
C SER A 114 8.00 -6.18 44.08
N HIS A 115 7.47 -5.20 43.32
CA HIS A 115 6.91 -3.91 43.73
C HIS A 115 7.44 -3.25 45.03
N ALA A 116 8.26 -2.21 44.88
CA ALA A 116 8.24 -1.05 45.78
C ALA A 116 7.37 0.04 45.12
N GLU A 117 6.05 -0.08 45.27
CA GLU A 117 5.15 1.08 45.18
C GLU A 117 5.24 1.83 46.53
N GLN A 118 5.78 3.05 46.51
CA GLN A 118 5.52 4.10 47.49
C GLN A 118 5.64 5.46 46.81
#